data_AF-R6NCF0-F1
#
_entry.id   AF-R6NCF0-F1
#
_cell.length_a   1.000
_cell.length_b   1.000
_cell.length_c   1.000
_cell.angle_alpha   90.00
_cell.angle_beta   90.00
_cell.angle_gamma   90.00
#
_symmetry.space_group_name_H-M   'P 1'
#
loop_
_entity.id
_entity.type
_entity.pdbx_description
1 polymer ?
#
loop_
_entity_poly.entity_id
_entity_poly.type
_entity_poly.pdbx_seq_one_letter_code
_entity_poly.pdbx_strand_id
1 'polypeptide(L)' 'MAEKRKTKTSSAVKNRYNNRVYGSIIVRIPKEMAEAFKEKCAVTGTAQAQVIKKAIEQFLAE' A
#
# COMPACT_ATOMS: atom_id res chain seq x y z
N MET A 1 -8.77 -43.47 0.70
CA MET A 1 -7.72 -42.42 0.68
C MET A 1 -8.36 -41.12 1.13
N ALA A 2 -7.94 -40.59 2.28
CA ALA A 2 -8.52 -39.37 2.83
C ALA A 2 -8.19 -38.17 1.94
N GLU A 3 -9.21 -37.61 1.31
CA GLU A 3 -9.13 -36.42 0.47
C GLU A 3 -8.67 -35.23 1.32
N LYS A 4 -7.39 -34.85 1.21
CA LYS A 4 -6.84 -33.71 1.94
C LYS A 4 -7.23 -32.43 1.21
N ARG A 5 -8.47 -31.98 1.46
CA ARG A 5 -9.05 -30.74 0.92
C ARG A 5 -8.16 -29.54 1.31
N LYS A 6 -7.55 -28.87 0.32
CA LYS A 6 -6.83 -27.59 0.53
C LYS A 6 -7.87 -26.47 0.76
N THR A 7 -8.46 -26.43 1.95
CA THR A 7 -9.47 -25.43 2.28
C THR A 7 -8.81 -24.13 2.71
N LYS A 8 -9.08 -23.05 1.96
CA LYS A 8 -8.46 -21.71 1.97
C LYS A 8 -7.22 -21.61 1.09
N THR A 9 -7.46 -21.14 -0.14
CA THR A 9 -6.41 -20.63 -1.02
C THR A 9 -5.55 -19.64 -0.22
N SER A 10 -4.24 -19.85 -0.24
CA SER A 10 -3.26 -19.01 0.48
C SER A 10 -3.46 -17.51 0.20
N SER A 11 -3.98 -17.17 -0.98
CA SER A 11 -4.39 -15.80 -1.35
C SER A 11 -5.52 -15.24 -0.49
N ALA A 12 -6.55 -16.02 -0.16
CA ALA A 12 -7.64 -15.56 0.70
C ALA A 12 -7.18 -15.33 2.15
N VAL A 13 -6.23 -16.15 2.62
CA VAL A 13 -5.60 -15.96 3.94
C VAL A 13 -4.74 -14.69 3.97
N LYS A 14 -3.94 -14.46 2.91
CA LYS A 14 -3.13 -13.23 2.76
C LYS A 14 -4.00 -11.98 2.69
N ASN A 15 -5.07 -11.98 1.91
CA ASN A 15 -6.00 -10.85 1.83
C ASN A 15 -6.66 -10.56 3.18
N ARG A 16 -7.09 -11.60 3.92
CA ARG A 16 -7.65 -11.41 5.26
C ARG A 16 -6.63 -10.80 6.23
N TYR A 17 -5.36 -11.22 6.17
CA TYR A 17 -4.30 -10.62 6.98
C TYR A 17 -4.06 -9.16 6.60
N ASN A 18 -3.93 -8.87 5.30
CA ASN A 18 -3.68 -7.52 4.82
C ASN A 18 -4.80 -6.55 5.22
N ASN A 19 -6.07 -6.96 5.09
CA ASN A 19 -7.21 -6.14 5.51
C ASN A 19 -7.31 -5.96 7.04
N ARG A 20 -6.76 -6.89 7.83
CA ARG A 20 -6.77 -6.78 9.30
C ARG A 20 -5.69 -5.83 9.80
N VAL A 21 -4.51 -5.87 9.17
CA VAL A 21 -3.31 -5.18 9.68
C VAL A 21 -3.12 -3.81 9.01
N TYR A 22 -3.56 -3.65 7.77
CA TYR A 22 -3.33 -2.44 6.99
C TYR A 22 -4.66 -1.81 6.57
N GLY A 23 -4.79 -0.49 6.76
CA GLY A 23 -5.80 0.33 6.11
C GLY A 23 -5.30 0.86 4.77
N SER A 24 -6.15 0.87 3.75
CA SER A 24 -5.86 1.50 2.45
C SER A 24 -6.47 2.89 2.38
N ILE A 25 -5.64 3.91 2.15
CA ILE A 25 -6.09 5.27 1.88
C ILE A 25 -5.98 5.51 0.37
N ILE A 26 -7.11 5.85 -0.27
CA ILE A 26 -7.16 6.17 -1.70
C ILE A 26 -7.49 7.65 -1.82
N VAL A 27 -6.53 8.44 -2.31
CA VAL A 27 -6.71 9.87 -2.60
C VAL A 27 -6.66 10.08 -4.10
N ARG A 28 -7.61 10.83 -4.64
CA ARG A 28 -7.58 11.26 -6.04
C ARG A 28 -6.86 12.59 -6.11
N ILE A 29 -5.75 12.61 -6.83
CA ILE A 29 -4.92 13.80 -7.06
C ILE A 29 -4.97 14.14 -8.56
N PRO A 30 -5.00 15.43 -8.93
CA PRO A 30 -4.77 15.88 -10.31
C PRO A 30 -3.59 15.18 -10.99
N LYS A 31 -3.75 14.85 -12.28
CA LYS A 31 -2.77 14.08 -13.05
C LYS A 31 -1.38 14.72 -13.06
N GLU A 32 -1.33 16.04 -13.23
CA GLU A 32 -0.10 16.83 -13.26
C GLU A 32 0.70 16.67 -11.95
N MET A 33 0.01 16.71 -10.80
CA MET A 33 0.64 16.49 -9.51
C MET A 33 1.07 15.03 -9.30
N ALA A 34 0.29 14.06 -9.80
CA ALA A 34 0.65 12.65 -9.72
C ALA A 34 1.90 12.33 -10.57
N GLU A 35 2.01 12.93 -11.75
CA GLU A 35 3.18 12.81 -12.63
C GLU A 35 4.42 13.45 -12.00
N ALA A 36 4.30 14.69 -11.52
CA ALA A 36 5.38 15.38 -10.82
C ALA A 36 5.85 14.60 -9.57
N PHE A 37 4.91 14.01 -8.82
CA PHE A 37 5.23 13.17 -7.67
C PHE A 37 5.96 11.89 -8.08
N LYS A 38 5.52 11.25 -9.17
CA LYS A 38 6.15 10.04 -9.70
C LYS A 38 7.57 10.31 -10.17
N GLU A 39 7.80 11.42 -10.89
CA GLU A 39 9.12 11.85 -11.33
C GLU A 39 10.04 12.14 -10.14
N LYS A 40 9.55 12.91 -9.16
CA LYS A 40 10.34 13.23 -7.96
C LYS A 40 10.72 11.99 -7.16
N CYS A 41 9.81 11.01 -7.05
CA CYS A 41 10.11 9.72 -6.41
C CYS A 41 11.12 8.89 -7.22
N ALA A 42 11.02 8.89 -8.56
CA ALA A 42 11.96 8.19 -9.43
C ALA A 42 13.38 8.77 -9.34
N VAL A 43 13.51 10.11 -9.33
CA VAL A 43 14.80 10.80 -9.21
C VAL A 43 15.47 10.58 -7.85
N THR A 44 14.69 10.57 -6.77
CA THR A 44 15.22 10.31 -5.42
C THR A 44 15.46 8.82 -5.13
N GLY A 45 15.02 7.92 -6.03
CA GLY A 45 15.08 6.47 -5.79
C GLY A 45 14.24 6.02 -4.59
N THR A 46 13.28 6.84 -4.15
CA THR A 46 12.45 6.54 -2.98
C THR A 46 11.14 5.88 -3.39
N ALA A 47 10.73 4.86 -2.64
CA ALA A 47 9.43 4.24 -2.86
C ALA A 47 8.32 5.28 -2.60
N GLN A 48 7.40 5.45 -3.54
CA GLN A 48 6.26 6.38 -3.42
C GLN A 48 5.51 6.20 -2.09
N ALA A 49 5.32 4.95 -1.66
CA ALA A 49 4.68 4.61 -0.40
C ALA A 49 5.46 5.13 0.83
N GLN A 50 6.79 5.20 0.78
CA GLN A 50 7.61 5.73 1.87
C GLN A 50 7.45 7.24 2.01
N VAL A 51 7.33 7.96 0.90
CA VAL A 51 7.09 9.41 0.93
C VAL A 51 5.73 9.71 1.56
N ILE A 52 4.70 8.95 1.19
CA ILE A 52 3.35 9.11 1.78
C ILE A 52 3.36 8.73 3.27
N LYS A 53 4.03 7.64 3.66
CA LYS A 53 4.14 7.24 5.08
C LYS A 53 4.81 8.32 5.92
N LYS A 54 5.94 8.87 5.46
CA LYS A 54 6.64 9.97 6.15
C LYS A 54 5.76 11.21 6.26
N ALA A 55 5.03 11.57 5.21
CA ALA A 55 4.12 12.70 5.24
C ALA A 55 2.98 12.49 6.27
N ILE A 56 2.43 11.27 6.37
CA ILE A 56 1.41 10.92 7.37
C ILE A 56 2.00 10.97 8.79
N GLU A 57 3.19 10.38 9.01
CA GLU A 57 3.88 10.42 10.31
C GLU A 57 4.17 11.84 10.75
N GLN A 58 4.64 12.70 9.84
CA GLN A 58 4.89 14.11 10.11
C GLN A 58 3.61 14.87 10.43
N PHE A 59 2.52 14.61 9.70
CA PHE A 59 1.20 15.24 9.94
C PHE A 59 0.57 14.80 11.27
N LEU A 60 0.83 13.57 11.72
CA LEU A 60 0.35 13.08 13.03
C LEU A 60 1.18 13.58 14.22
N ALA A 61 2.39 14.07 13.96
CA ALA A 61 3.29 14.61 14.98
C ALA A 61 3.11 16.12 15.21
N GLU A 62 2.28 16.77 14.39
CA GLU A 62 1.85 18.16 14.51
C GLU A 62 0.64 18.27 15.46
#